data_AF-A0A822EY43-F1
#
_entry.id   AF-A0A822EY43-F1
#
_cell.length_a   1.000
_cell.length_b   1.000
_cell.length_c   1.000
_cell.angle_alpha   90.00
_cell.angle_beta   90.00
_cell.angle_gamma   90.00
#
_symmetry.space_group_name_H-M   'P 1'
#
loop_
_entity.id
_entity.type
_entity.pdbx_description
1 polymer ?
#
loop_
_entity_poly.entity_id
_entity_poly.type
_entity_poly.pdbx_seq_one_letter_code
_entity_poly.pdbx_strand_id
1 'polypeptide(L)'
;MKIYIQKVQTYTNHEKRLWIFFDEFNTTPNIGLLKEIICERTLLGEPLPDKMVFLGACNPRRQKTTKILQNDNVHVGLRKNRYEMQKLLCAGTDQRLLYTVVPIPETMLEYIWDYGYLNESTELAYIKTMLNICKELSNDGSLFNLIVRLLVQSQNHFRQIEDASSVSLRDIARFCRLYNWFLDSLIQRDVAKKFKD
;
A
#
# COMPACT_ATOMS: atom_id res chain seq x y z
N MET A 1 -13.24 5.09 16.44
CA MET A 1 -12.78 6.24 17.25
C MET A 1 -13.12 6.13 18.74
N LYS A 2 -14.37 5.85 19.15
CA LYS A 2 -14.79 5.77 20.57
C LYS A 2 -13.86 4.96 21.49
N ILE A 3 -13.45 3.75 21.08
CA ILE A 3 -12.51 2.90 21.85
C ILE A 3 -11.18 3.60 22.10
N TYR A 4 -10.67 4.34 21.11
CA TYR A 4 -9.42 5.08 21.24
C TYR A 4 -9.55 6.29 22.19
N ILE A 5 -10.71 6.96 22.19
CA ILE A 5 -11.02 8.06 23.11
C ILE A 5 -11.01 7.54 24.55
N GLN A 6 -11.74 6.46 24.81
CA GLN A 6 -11.75 5.79 26.11
C GLN A 6 -10.34 5.35 26.53
N LYS A 7 -9.55 4.80 25.60
CA LYS A 7 -8.17 4.39 25.87
C LYS A 7 -7.29 5.57 26.30
N VAL A 8 -7.45 6.75 25.71
CA VAL A 8 -6.66 7.94 26.07
C VAL A 8 -7.05 8.49 27.44
N GLN A 9 -8.33 8.40 27.81
CA GLN A 9 -8.81 8.87 29.10
C GLN A 9 -8.21 8.09 30.28
N THR A 10 -7.74 6.86 30.07
CA THR A 10 -7.05 6.08 31.12
C THR A 10 -5.58 6.48 31.31
N TYR A 11 -5.03 7.38 30.49
CA TYR A 11 -3.62 7.76 30.57
C TYR A 11 -3.39 8.70 31.74
N THR A 12 -2.81 8.18 32.83
CA THR A 12 -2.37 8.94 34.01
C THR A 12 -1.10 9.74 33.75
N ASN A 13 -0.17 9.20 32.97
CA ASN A 13 1.03 9.91 32.54
C ASN A 13 0.66 11.06 31.57
N HIS A 14 1.13 12.27 31.86
CA HIS A 14 0.91 13.46 31.04
C HIS A 14 1.70 13.48 29.73
N GLU A 15 2.81 12.76 29.65
CA GLU A 15 3.65 12.68 28.44
C GLU A 15 3.17 11.63 27.45
N LYS A 16 2.34 10.68 27.91
CA LYS A 16 1.86 9.58 27.07
C LYS A 16 0.83 10.09 26.06
N ARG A 17 1.13 9.89 24.77
CA ARG A 17 0.27 10.24 23.64
C ARG A 17 -0.19 8.99 22.88
N LEU A 18 -1.41 9.02 22.34
CA LEU A 18 -1.90 8.00 21.43
C LEU A 18 -1.76 8.51 19.99
N TRP A 19 -0.94 7.82 19.20
CA TRP A 19 -0.79 8.09 17.78
C TRP A 19 -1.77 7.23 16.98
N ILE A 20 -2.52 7.87 16.09
CA ILE A 20 -3.46 7.24 15.17
C ILE A 20 -3.00 7.56 13.76
N PHE A 21 -2.70 6.51 12.99
CA PHE A 21 -2.23 6.62 11.61
C PHE A 21 -3.31 6.16 10.63
N PHE A 22 -3.67 7.03 9.70
CA PHE A 22 -4.59 6.73 8.60
C PHE A 22 -3.80 6.46 7.32
N ASP A 23 -3.63 5.19 6.99
CA ASP A 23 -3.00 4.79 5.72
C ASP A 23 -3.97 4.96 4.55
N GLU A 24 -3.44 5.35 3.38
CA GLU A 24 -4.18 5.56 2.13
C GLU A 24 -5.52 6.35 2.32
N PHE A 25 -5.51 7.40 3.15
CA PHE A 25 -6.73 8.01 3.69
C PHE A 25 -7.63 8.65 2.62
N ASN A 26 -7.09 9.00 1.47
CA ASN A 26 -7.84 9.57 0.35
C ASN A 26 -8.47 8.50 -0.56
N THR A 27 -8.54 7.24 -0.13
CA THR A 27 -9.29 6.17 -0.81
C THR A 27 -10.74 6.05 -0.33
N THR A 28 -11.16 6.87 0.65
CA THR A 28 -12.54 6.93 1.16
C THR A 28 -13.25 8.21 0.73
N PRO A 29 -14.55 8.16 0.40
CA PRO A 29 -15.35 9.37 0.16
C PRO A 29 -15.53 10.24 1.40
N ASN A 30 -15.29 9.70 2.60
CA ASN A 30 -15.48 10.40 3.88
C ASN A 30 -14.26 11.26 4.27
N ILE A 31 -13.56 11.85 3.29
CA ILE A 31 -12.35 12.66 3.53
C ILE A 31 -12.62 13.90 4.38
N GLY A 32 -13.85 14.44 4.33
CA GLY A 32 -14.29 15.54 5.18
C GLY A 32 -14.22 15.20 6.68
N LEU A 33 -14.57 13.96 7.06
CA LEU A 33 -14.48 13.51 8.45
C LEU A 33 -13.01 13.40 8.89
N LEU A 34 -12.13 12.97 8.00
CA LEU A 34 -10.69 12.90 8.29
C LEU A 34 -10.08 14.30 8.39
N LYS A 35 -10.51 15.24 7.55
CA LYS A 35 -10.17 16.66 7.65
C LYS A 35 -10.57 17.23 9.00
N GLU A 36 -11.80 16.94 9.44
CA GLU A 36 -12.31 17.36 10.75
C GLU A 36 -11.40 16.83 11.89
N ILE A 37 -11.12 15.52 11.86
CA ILE A 37 -10.27 14.87 12.88
C ILE A 37 -8.85 15.44 12.90
N ILE A 38 -8.23 15.62 11.73
CA ILE A 38 -6.80 15.96 11.61
C ILE A 38 -6.58 17.47 11.79
N CYS A 39 -7.36 18.30 11.10
CA CYS A 39 -7.17 19.76 11.08
C CYS A 39 -7.93 20.46 12.21
N GLU A 40 -9.19 20.08 12.45
CA GLU A 40 -10.06 20.78 13.42
C GLU A 40 -10.03 20.13 14.81
N ARG A 41 -9.50 18.91 14.90
CA ARG A 41 -9.47 18.11 16.12
C ARG A 41 -10.86 17.89 16.72
N THR A 42 -11.86 17.71 15.87
CA THR A 42 -13.22 17.33 16.27
C THR A 42 -13.67 16.06 15.55
N LEU A 43 -14.73 15.44 16.04
CA LEU A 43 -15.43 14.34 15.38
C LEU A 43 -16.93 14.55 15.54
N LEU A 44 -17.63 14.84 14.43
CA LEU A 44 -19.05 15.17 14.44
C LEU A 44 -19.36 16.38 15.35
N GLY A 45 -18.46 17.37 15.36
CA GLY A 45 -18.55 18.58 16.17
C GLY A 45 -18.01 18.45 17.60
N GLU A 46 -17.74 17.24 18.08
CA GLU A 46 -17.24 17.03 19.44
C GLU A 46 -15.70 17.08 19.50
N PRO A 47 -15.10 17.80 20.46
CA PRO A 47 -13.65 17.92 20.56
C PRO A 47 -12.97 16.58 20.89
N LEU A 48 -11.85 16.31 20.20
CA LEU A 48 -11.02 15.14 20.44
C LEU A 48 -9.98 15.40 21.54
N PRO A 49 -9.67 14.41 22.40
CA PRO A 49 -8.69 14.58 23.47
C PRO A 49 -7.31 15.06 22.97
N ASP A 50 -6.69 16.00 23.69
CA ASP A 50 -5.39 16.59 23.33
C ASP A 50 -4.25 15.57 23.22
N LYS A 51 -4.34 14.47 23.97
CA LYS A 51 -3.35 13.40 23.97
C LYS A 51 -3.39 12.54 22.71
N MET A 52 -4.31 12.77 21.78
CA MET A 52 -4.34 12.10 20.48
C MET A 52 -3.53 12.87 19.44
N VAL A 53 -2.68 12.14 18.71
CA VAL A 53 -1.93 12.67 17.57
C VAL A 53 -2.36 11.90 16.33
N PHE A 54 -2.72 12.63 15.28
CA PHE A 54 -3.19 12.05 14.04
C PHE A 54 -2.14 12.25 12.95
N LEU A 55 -1.87 11.18 12.22
CA LEU A 55 -1.02 11.18 11.04
C LEU A 55 -1.80 10.52 9.90
N GLY A 56 -1.55 10.94 8.67
CA GLY A 56 -2.16 10.35 7.49
C GLY A 56 -1.15 10.17 6.37
N ALA A 57 -1.29 9.09 5.62
CA ALA A 57 -0.66 8.94 4.32
C ALA A 57 -1.74 8.97 3.23
N CYS A 58 -1.51 9.74 2.18
CA CYS A 58 -2.39 9.80 1.02
C CYS A 58 -1.64 9.35 -0.24
N ASN A 59 -2.38 8.74 -1.16
CA ASN A 59 -1.82 8.38 -2.46
C ASN A 59 -1.90 9.58 -3.42
N PRO A 60 -0.89 9.83 -4.25
CA PRO A 60 -0.93 10.90 -5.23
C PRO A 60 -2.04 10.65 -6.25
N ARG A 61 -2.67 11.74 -6.69
CA ARG A 61 -3.71 11.71 -7.72
C ARG A 61 -3.03 11.56 -9.09
N ARG A 62 -3.28 10.45 -9.78
CA ARG A 62 -2.69 10.15 -11.10
C ARG A 62 -3.77 10.07 -12.16
N GLN A 63 -3.49 10.62 -13.34
CA GLN A 63 -4.33 10.43 -14.53
C GLN A 63 -4.00 9.08 -15.14
N LYS A 64 -5.02 8.26 -15.47
CA LYS A 64 -4.79 7.04 -16.24
C LYS A 64 -4.48 7.40 -17.68
N THR A 65 -3.33 6.97 -18.18
CA THR A 65 -2.95 7.10 -19.60
C THR A 65 -3.88 6.24 -20.46
N THR A 66 -4.20 6.73 -21.66
CA THR A 66 -5.18 6.13 -22.59
C THR A 66 -4.88 4.66 -22.95
N LYS A 67 -3.61 4.23 -22.88
CA LYS A 67 -3.19 2.83 -23.12
C LYS A 67 -3.72 1.85 -22.07
N ILE A 68 -3.81 2.25 -20.80
CA ILE A 68 -4.31 1.41 -19.71
C ILE A 68 -5.84 1.25 -19.80
N LEU A 69 -6.54 2.32 -20.21
CA LEU A 69 -7.99 2.32 -20.41
C LEU A 69 -8.45 1.32 -21.49
N GLN A 70 -7.63 1.04 -22.50
CA GLN A 70 -7.94 0.04 -23.52
C GLN A 70 -7.83 -1.41 -22.99
N ASN A 71 -6.89 -1.68 -22.08
CA ASN A 71 -6.71 -2.99 -21.47
C ASN A 71 -7.68 -3.27 -20.29
N ASP A 72 -8.15 -2.22 -19.61
CA ASP A 72 -9.09 -2.34 -18.48
C ASP A 72 -10.48 -2.90 -18.87
N ASN A 73 -10.85 -2.88 -20.16
CA ASN A 73 -12.09 -3.48 -20.67
C ASN A 73 -12.08 -5.03 -20.64
N VAL A 74 -10.94 -5.66 -20.32
CA VAL A 74 -10.77 -7.12 -20.37
C VAL A 74 -10.79 -7.76 -18.97
N HIS A 75 -10.68 -7.01 -17.87
CA HIS A 75 -10.58 -7.59 -16.51
C HIS A 75 -11.85 -7.40 -15.66
N VAL A 76 -12.71 -8.41 -15.72
CA VAL A 76 -14.05 -8.50 -15.12
C VAL A 76 -14.00 -8.91 -13.64
N GLY A 77 -14.72 -8.19 -12.77
CA GLY A 77 -15.13 -8.70 -11.45
C GLY A 77 -15.03 -7.68 -10.31
N LEU A 78 -13.85 -7.55 -9.70
CA LEU A 78 -13.66 -6.81 -8.44
C LEU A 78 -13.56 -5.28 -8.60
N ARG A 79 -13.18 -4.78 -9.77
CA ARG A 79 -12.98 -3.33 -10.02
C ARG A 79 -14.25 -2.56 -10.34
N LYS A 80 -15.36 -3.23 -10.65
CA LYS A 80 -16.62 -2.60 -11.11
C LYS A 80 -17.29 -1.74 -10.02
N ASN A 81 -17.28 -2.19 -8.76
CA ASN A 81 -17.90 -1.45 -7.66
C ASN A 81 -17.13 -0.17 -7.28
N ARG A 82 -15.78 -0.24 -7.26
CA ARG A 82 -14.95 0.96 -7.05
C ARG A 82 -15.10 1.95 -8.21
N TYR A 83 -15.17 1.44 -9.43
CA TYR A 83 -15.40 2.22 -10.64
C TYR A 83 -16.75 2.97 -10.62
N GLU A 84 -17.85 2.30 -10.24
CA GLU A 84 -19.16 2.96 -10.17
C GLU A 84 -19.24 4.02 -9.08
N MET A 85 -18.67 3.77 -7.89
CA MET A 85 -18.58 4.77 -6.82
C MET A 85 -17.75 6.00 -7.25
N GLN A 86 -16.66 5.77 -7.96
CA GLN A 86 -15.78 6.83 -8.45
C GLN A 86 -16.42 7.68 -9.55
N LYS A 87 -17.21 7.05 -10.42
CA LYS A 87 -18.02 7.72 -11.43
C LYS A 87 -19.05 8.67 -10.80
N LEU A 88 -19.64 8.28 -9.67
CA LEU A 88 -20.55 9.13 -8.89
C LEU A 88 -19.82 10.31 -8.22
N LEU A 89 -18.61 10.09 -7.68
CA LEU A 89 -17.80 11.13 -7.05
C LEU A 89 -17.21 12.14 -8.05
N CYS A 90 -17.05 11.73 -9.32
CA CYS A 90 -16.49 12.55 -10.41
C CYS A 90 -17.57 13.02 -11.40
N ALA A 91 -18.86 13.00 -11.01
CA ALA A 91 -20.00 13.39 -11.83
C ALA A 91 -19.87 14.86 -12.27
N GLY A 92 -19.22 15.09 -13.42
CA GLY A 92 -18.89 16.41 -13.94
C GLY A 92 -17.52 16.48 -14.65
N THR A 93 -16.65 15.48 -14.48
CA THR A 93 -15.36 15.40 -15.17
C THR A 93 -15.32 14.25 -16.20
N ASP A 94 -14.57 14.47 -17.27
CA ASP A 94 -14.38 13.55 -18.39
C ASP A 94 -14.13 12.10 -17.91
N GLN A 95 -14.85 11.12 -18.47
CA GLN A 95 -14.74 9.69 -18.12
C GLN A 95 -13.31 9.15 -18.27
N ARG A 96 -12.44 9.87 -18.98
CA ARG A 96 -11.00 9.60 -19.13
C ARG A 96 -10.17 9.87 -17.86
N LEU A 97 -10.73 10.53 -16.86
CA LEU A 97 -10.05 10.96 -15.62
C LEU A 97 -10.45 10.10 -14.42
N LEU A 98 -10.42 8.77 -14.57
CA LEU A 98 -10.62 7.84 -13.45
C LEU A 98 -9.39 7.86 -12.55
N TYR A 99 -9.39 8.78 -11.61
CA TYR A 99 -8.48 8.78 -10.47
C TYR A 99 -8.74 7.53 -9.63
N THR A 100 -7.80 7.05 -8.81
CA THR A 100 -8.09 5.95 -7.85
C THR A 100 -8.45 6.50 -6.46
N VAL A 101 -8.28 7.80 -6.27
CA VAL A 101 -8.41 8.50 -4.99
C VAL A 101 -9.28 9.74 -5.09
N VAL A 102 -9.84 10.13 -3.94
CA VAL A 102 -10.61 11.35 -3.75
C VAL A 102 -9.66 12.54 -3.65
N PRO A 103 -9.98 13.70 -4.29
CA PRO A 103 -9.25 14.94 -4.07
C PRO A 103 -9.13 15.28 -2.59
N ILE A 104 -7.94 15.73 -2.20
CA ILE A 104 -7.69 16.20 -0.84
C ILE A 104 -8.25 17.62 -0.71
N PRO A 105 -8.99 17.95 0.38
CA PRO A 105 -9.46 19.31 0.64
C PRO A 105 -8.32 20.33 0.66
N GLU A 106 -8.55 21.54 0.13
CA GLU A 106 -7.52 22.58 0.02
C GLU A 106 -6.88 22.93 1.37
N THR A 107 -7.66 23.02 2.44
CA THR A 107 -7.15 23.29 3.79
C THR A 107 -6.22 22.20 4.32
N MET A 108 -6.28 20.97 3.79
CA MET A 108 -5.37 19.90 4.18
C MET A 108 -4.05 19.95 3.39
N LEU A 109 -4.00 20.63 2.24
CA LEU A 109 -2.82 20.66 1.38
C LEU A 109 -1.63 21.34 2.06
N GLU A 110 -1.87 22.30 2.95
CA GLU A 110 -0.85 22.96 3.76
C GLU A 110 -0.10 22.01 4.70
N TYR A 111 -0.70 20.86 5.03
CA TYR A 111 -0.15 19.84 5.93
C TYR A 111 0.43 18.63 5.19
N ILE A 112 0.55 18.69 3.86
CA ILE A 112 1.02 17.58 3.04
C ILE A 112 2.48 17.80 2.63
N TRP A 113 3.26 16.74 2.81
CA TRP A 113 4.63 16.65 2.32
C TRP A 113 4.76 15.49 1.33
N ASP A 114 5.48 15.74 0.24
CA ASP A 114 5.83 14.69 -0.72
C ASP A 114 7.14 14.01 -0.26
N TYR A 115 7.03 12.72 0.08
CA TYR A 115 8.16 11.88 0.46
C TYR A 115 8.91 11.31 -0.75
N GLY A 116 8.40 11.51 -1.96
CA GLY A 116 8.98 11.01 -3.21
C GLY A 116 8.95 9.49 -3.32
N TYR A 117 9.91 8.97 -4.10
CA TYR A 117 10.06 7.54 -4.35
C TYR A 117 11.31 7.00 -3.67
N LEU A 118 11.29 5.71 -3.35
CA LEU A 118 12.50 4.98 -2.97
C LEU A 118 13.49 5.05 -4.15
N ASN A 119 14.70 5.52 -3.87
CA ASN A 119 15.76 5.43 -4.86
C ASN A 119 16.16 3.95 -5.07
N GLU A 120 16.75 3.67 -6.23
CA GLU A 120 17.10 2.30 -6.65
C GLU A 120 18.01 1.59 -5.66
N SER A 121 18.97 2.31 -5.06
CA SER A 121 19.93 1.73 -4.11
C SER A 121 19.27 1.30 -2.80
N THR A 122 18.36 2.11 -2.29
CA THR A 122 17.58 1.82 -1.08
C THR A 122 16.59 0.69 -1.34
N GLU A 123 15.89 0.71 -2.48
CA GLU A 123 14.99 -0.38 -2.87
C GLU A 123 15.74 -1.71 -3.00
N LEU A 124 16.90 -1.71 -3.66
CA LEU A 124 17.75 -2.90 -3.77
C LEU A 124 18.15 -3.44 -2.39
N ALA A 125 18.52 -2.56 -1.46
CA ALA A 125 18.86 -2.96 -0.09
C ALA A 125 17.66 -3.59 0.64
N TYR A 126 16.46 -3.03 0.47
CA TYR A 126 15.24 -3.63 1.00
C TYR A 126 14.95 -5.01 0.40
N ILE A 127 15.03 -5.16 -0.93
CA ILE A 127 14.80 -6.43 -1.61
C ILE A 127 15.74 -7.51 -1.06
N LYS A 128 17.05 -7.22 -0.98
CA LYS A 128 18.04 -8.13 -0.39
C LYS A 128 17.67 -8.52 1.04
N THR A 129 17.30 -7.53 1.87
CA THR A 129 16.94 -7.76 3.27
C THR A 129 15.70 -8.66 3.40
N MET A 130 14.69 -8.46 2.55
CA MET A 130 13.47 -9.26 2.55
C MET A 130 13.71 -10.70 2.09
N LEU A 131 14.62 -10.92 1.14
CA LEU A 131 14.98 -12.26 0.67
C LEU A 131 15.74 -13.08 1.72
N ASN A 132 16.36 -12.44 2.72
CA ASN A 132 16.98 -13.15 3.85
C ASN A 132 15.97 -13.98 4.67
N ILE A 133 14.67 -13.74 4.53
CA ILE A 133 13.61 -14.57 5.14
C ILE A 133 13.55 -15.95 4.47
N CYS A 134 13.97 -16.06 3.21
CA CYS A 134 14.09 -17.32 2.48
C CYS A 134 15.46 -17.95 2.80
N LYS A 135 15.53 -18.71 3.90
CA LYS A 135 16.80 -19.28 4.42
C LYS A 135 17.56 -20.10 3.38
N GLU A 136 16.87 -21.01 2.69
CA GLU A 136 17.47 -21.89 1.69
C GLU A 136 18.01 -21.09 0.48
N LEU A 137 17.31 -20.02 0.08
CA LEU A 137 17.81 -19.10 -0.94
C LEU A 137 19.05 -18.34 -0.47
N SER A 138 19.08 -17.96 0.81
CA SER A 138 20.16 -17.15 1.39
C SER A 138 21.48 -17.93 1.55
N ASN A 139 21.39 -19.26 1.60
CA ASN A 139 22.56 -20.14 1.70
C ASN A 139 23.32 -20.27 0.36
N ASP A 140 22.65 -20.07 -0.77
CA ASP A 140 23.27 -20.05 -2.10
C ASP A 140 23.47 -18.62 -2.59
N GLY A 141 24.67 -18.08 -2.42
CA GLY A 141 25.01 -16.71 -2.81
C GLY A 141 24.87 -16.44 -4.31
N SER A 142 25.04 -17.45 -5.18
CA SER A 142 24.90 -17.28 -6.63
C SER A 142 23.42 -17.15 -7.00
N LEU A 143 22.61 -18.10 -6.52
CA LEU A 143 21.17 -18.10 -6.73
C LEU A 143 20.51 -16.87 -6.09
N PHE A 144 20.92 -16.49 -4.88
CA PHE A 144 20.44 -15.29 -4.19
C PHE A 144 20.64 -14.04 -5.06
N ASN A 145 21.85 -13.83 -5.57
CA ASN A 145 22.16 -12.67 -6.41
C ASN A 145 21.39 -12.70 -7.74
N LEU A 146 21.20 -13.89 -8.33
CA LEU A 146 20.39 -14.04 -9.53
C LEU A 146 18.92 -13.65 -9.26
N ILE A 147 18.32 -14.16 -8.19
CA ILE A 147 16.94 -13.85 -7.81
C ILE A 147 16.76 -12.35 -7.52
N VAL A 148 17.69 -11.73 -6.79
CA VAL A 148 17.69 -10.28 -6.57
C VAL A 148 17.62 -9.52 -7.90
N ARG A 149 18.50 -9.88 -8.85
CA ARG A 149 18.54 -9.23 -10.18
C ARG A 149 17.23 -9.44 -10.93
N LEU A 150 16.69 -10.66 -10.94
CA LEU A 150 15.44 -10.98 -11.63
C LEU A 150 14.26 -10.19 -11.06
N LEU A 151 14.17 -10.05 -9.74
CA LEU A 151 13.08 -9.30 -9.08
C LEU A 151 13.17 -7.81 -9.39
N VAL A 152 14.37 -7.21 -9.32
CA VAL A 152 14.60 -5.81 -9.67
C VAL A 152 14.24 -5.56 -11.14
N GLN A 153 14.71 -6.41 -12.06
CA GLN A 153 14.39 -6.30 -13.48
C GLN A 153 12.90 -6.45 -13.74
N SER A 154 12.23 -7.39 -13.05
CA SER A 154 10.78 -7.57 -13.16
C SER A 154 10.02 -6.32 -12.69
N GLN A 155 10.38 -5.75 -11.54
CA GLN A 155 9.76 -4.52 -11.07
C GLN A 155 9.96 -3.36 -12.06
N ASN A 156 11.18 -3.18 -12.56
CA ASN A 156 11.47 -2.13 -13.55
C ASN A 156 10.70 -2.33 -14.85
N HIS A 157 10.52 -3.58 -15.30
CA HIS A 157 9.70 -3.89 -16.47
C HIS A 157 8.24 -3.47 -16.29
N PHE A 158 7.61 -3.81 -15.16
CA PHE A 158 6.23 -3.40 -14.88
C PHE A 158 6.07 -1.88 -14.71
N ARG A 159 7.10 -1.18 -14.20
CA ARG A 159 7.09 0.28 -14.13
C ARG A 159 7.11 0.93 -15.51
N GLN A 160 7.82 0.34 -16.47
CA GLN A 160 7.90 0.83 -17.84
C GLN A 160 6.61 0.61 -18.64
N ILE A 161 5.94 -0.53 -18.44
CA ILE A 161 4.70 -0.87 -19.15
C ILE A 161 3.49 -0.15 -18.58
N GLU A 162 3.41 -0.06 -17.25
CA GLU A 162 2.27 0.53 -16.55
C GLU A 162 2.64 1.91 -15.97
N ASP A 163 3.05 1.95 -14.71
CA ASP A 163 3.37 3.17 -13.97
C ASP A 163 4.33 2.84 -12.80
N ALA A 164 5.03 3.84 -12.27
CA ALA A 164 5.96 3.68 -11.15
C ALA A 164 5.33 3.03 -9.90
N SER A 165 4.02 3.19 -9.70
CA SER A 165 3.28 2.62 -8.56
C SER A 165 2.68 1.22 -8.81
N SER A 166 2.92 0.60 -9.97
CA SER A 166 2.38 -0.72 -10.32
C SER A 166 2.95 -1.85 -9.45
N VAL A 167 4.15 -1.64 -8.91
CA VAL A 167 4.88 -2.62 -8.11
C VAL A 167 5.40 -2.01 -6.81
N SER A 168 5.54 -2.85 -5.79
CA SER A 168 6.05 -2.44 -4.48
C SER A 168 6.80 -3.57 -3.79
N LEU A 169 7.42 -3.27 -2.65
CA LEU A 169 8.00 -4.28 -1.76
C LEU A 169 6.96 -5.30 -1.26
N ARG A 170 5.65 -5.00 -1.34
CA ARG A 170 4.60 -6.00 -1.04
C ARG A 170 4.66 -7.18 -2.02
N ASP A 171 5.06 -6.96 -3.28
CA ASP A 171 5.24 -8.02 -4.28
C ASP A 171 6.43 -8.91 -3.95
N ILE A 172 7.50 -8.31 -3.43
CA ILE A 172 8.67 -9.05 -2.92
C ILE A 172 8.27 -9.91 -1.72
N ALA A 173 7.46 -9.39 -0.80
CA ALA A 173 6.93 -10.18 0.31
C ALA A 173 6.09 -11.39 -0.18
N ARG A 174 5.28 -11.19 -1.24
CA ARG A 174 4.52 -12.28 -1.87
C ARG A 174 5.45 -13.30 -2.53
N PHE A 175 6.49 -12.85 -3.22
CA PHE A 175 7.52 -13.72 -3.78
C PHE A 175 8.13 -14.60 -2.69
N CYS A 176 8.58 -14.03 -1.56
CA CYS A 176 9.18 -14.82 -0.47
C CYS A 176 8.21 -15.89 0.06
N ARG A 177 6.93 -15.56 0.20
CA ARG A 177 5.89 -16.52 0.61
C ARG A 177 5.74 -17.66 -0.38
N LEU A 178 5.65 -17.32 -1.68
CA LEU A 178 5.52 -18.31 -2.75
C LEU A 178 6.76 -19.17 -2.87
N TYR A 179 7.96 -18.58 -2.83
CA TYR A 179 9.22 -19.30 -2.88
C TYR A 179 9.32 -20.36 -1.79
N ASN A 180 9.09 -19.97 -0.53
CA ASN A 180 9.13 -20.90 0.60
C ASN A 180 8.08 -22.00 0.43
N TRP A 181 6.85 -21.64 0.05
CA TRP A 181 5.78 -22.62 -0.20
C TRP A 181 6.14 -23.62 -1.31
N PHE A 182 6.70 -23.15 -2.43
CA PHE A 182 7.12 -24.01 -3.53
C PHE A 182 8.23 -24.96 -3.10
N LEU A 183 9.19 -24.47 -2.33
CA LEU A 183 10.31 -25.28 -1.82
C LEU A 183 9.81 -26.37 -0.87
N ASP A 184 8.98 -26.02 0.11
CA ASP A 184 8.36 -26.98 1.02
C ASP A 184 7.55 -28.05 0.24
N SER A 185 6.80 -27.61 -0.76
CA SER A 185 6.02 -28.50 -1.63
C SER A 185 6.91 -29.45 -2.46
N LEU A 186 8.09 -29.01 -2.91
CA LEU A 186 9.04 -29.87 -3.62
C LEU A 186 9.61 -30.93 -2.68
N ILE A 187 10.08 -30.53 -1.49
CA ILE A 187 10.62 -31.44 -0.48
C ILE A 187 9.59 -32.51 -0.11
N GLN A 188 8.35 -32.11 0.19
CA GLN A 188 7.29 -33.06 0.54
C GLN A 188 6.99 -34.05 -0.58
N ARG A 189 6.97 -33.59 -1.84
CA ARG A 189 6.73 -34.46 -3.00
C ARG A 189 7.86 -35.46 -3.23
N ASP A 190 9.10 -35.05 -3.03
CA ASP A 190 10.25 -35.95 -3.16
C ASP A 190 10.31 -36.99 -2.04
N VAL A 191 9.98 -36.59 -0.81
CA VAL A 191 9.82 -37.53 0.31
C VAL A 191 8.72 -38.54 0.01
N ALA A 192 7.55 -38.09 -0.47
CA ALA A 192 6.43 -38.98 -0.80
C ALA A 192 6.74 -39.96 -1.95
N LYS A 193 7.64 -39.62 -2.87
CA LYS A 193 8.13 -40.55 -3.91
C LYS A 193 9.01 -41.65 -3.30
N LYS A 194 9.92 -41.29 -2.39
CA LYS A 194 10.83 -42.25 -1.73
C LYS A 194 10.12 -43.30 -0.85
N PHE A 195 8.89 -43.05 -0.43
CA PHE A 195 8.07 -44.00 0.35
C PHE A 195 7.12 -44.85 -0.51
N LYS A 196 7.11 -44.66 -1.84
CA LYS A 196 6.32 -45.46 -2.79
C LYS A 196 7.13 -46.52 -3.54
N ASP A 197 8.45 -46.46 -3.44
CA ASP A 197 9.40 -47.47 -3.92
C ASP A 197 9.88 -48.34 -2.76
#